data_AF-A0A8G0KYU1-F1
#
_entry.id   AF-A0A8G0KYU1-F1
#
_cell.length_a   1.000
_cell.length_b   1.000
_cell.length_c   1.000
_cell.angle_alpha   90.00
_cell.angle_beta   90.00
_cell.angle_gamma   90.00
#
_symmetry.space_group_name_H-M   'P 1'
#
loop_
_entity.id
_entity.type
_entity.pdbx_description
1 polymer ?
#
loop_
_entity_poly.entity_id
_entity_poly.type
_entity_poly.pdbx_seq_one_letter_code
_entity_poly.pdbx_strand_id
1 'polypeptide(L)'
;MSKQFWETANPVLYEELKVRAKEMRNQPTDAENILWKVLSNKGIDGFKFRRQHIIGQYIVDFVCLEKNLIVEVDGAIHNLQEQIEHDKLRTEWLESKGFEVIRFTNKEVLTNLFETIEKN
;
A
#
# COMPACT_ATOMS: atom_id res chain seq x y z
N MET A 1 -17.84 -4.27 -16.94
CA MET A 1 -16.78 -4.13 -17.96
C MET A 1 -15.47 -3.88 -17.25
N SER A 2 -14.49 -4.78 -17.43
CA SER A 2 -13.23 -4.79 -16.69
C SER A 2 -12.35 -3.60 -17.08
N LYS A 3 -12.21 -2.62 -16.18
CA LYS A 3 -11.19 -1.58 -16.31
C LYS A 3 -9.83 -2.21 -16.11
N GLN A 4 -9.02 -2.13 -17.15
CA GLN A 4 -7.71 -2.77 -17.20
C GLN A 4 -6.75 -2.08 -16.24
N PHE A 5 -5.90 -2.90 -15.64
CA PHE A 5 -4.89 -2.63 -14.62
C PHE A 5 -3.84 -1.55 -14.92
N TRP A 6 -3.92 -0.89 -16.07
CA TRP A 6 -2.99 0.14 -16.53
C TRP A 6 -3.52 1.57 -16.34
N GLU A 7 -4.82 1.78 -16.11
CA GLU A 7 -5.35 3.15 -15.91
C GLU A 7 -4.70 3.85 -14.71
N THR A 8 -4.12 3.09 -13.77
CA THR A 8 -3.48 3.66 -12.60
C THR A 8 -2.03 4.06 -12.86
N ALA A 9 -1.21 3.31 -13.60
CA ALA A 9 0.24 3.52 -13.64
C ALA A 9 0.70 4.53 -14.71
N ASN A 10 1.75 5.31 -14.41
CA ASN A 10 2.40 6.16 -15.40
C ASN A 10 3.17 5.28 -16.41
N PRO A 11 2.83 5.29 -17.72
CA PRO A 11 3.42 4.39 -18.71
C PRO A 11 4.92 4.60 -18.91
N VAL A 12 5.43 5.81 -18.64
CA VAL A 12 6.86 6.14 -18.75
C VAL A 12 7.65 5.48 -17.62
N LEU A 13 7.09 5.44 -16.41
CA LEU A 13 7.74 4.91 -15.21
C LEU A 13 7.45 3.42 -14.98
N TYR A 14 6.51 2.84 -15.72
CA TYR A 14 5.93 1.55 -15.39
C TYR A 14 6.94 0.41 -15.35
N GLU A 15 7.84 0.31 -16.33
CA GLU A 15 8.81 -0.80 -16.35
C GLU A 15 9.79 -0.72 -15.18
N GLU A 16 10.24 0.47 -14.81
CA GLU A 16 11.09 0.67 -13.62
C GLU A 16 10.34 0.31 -12.34
N LEU A 17 9.12 0.86 -12.17
CA LEU A 17 8.29 0.60 -10.98
C LEU A 17 7.91 -0.88 -10.87
N LYS A 18 7.73 -1.58 -11.99
CA LYS A 18 7.42 -3.01 -12.02
C LYS A 18 8.59 -3.87 -11.56
N VAL A 19 9.81 -3.51 -11.94
CA VAL A 19 11.04 -4.14 -11.43
C VAL A 19 11.14 -3.93 -9.93
N ARG A 20 11.04 -2.68 -9.48
CA ARG A 20 11.08 -2.33 -8.05
C ARG A 20 9.99 -3.03 -7.23
N ALA A 21 8.75 -3.04 -7.71
CA ALA A 21 7.65 -3.73 -7.04
C ALA A 21 7.91 -5.24 -6.94
N LYS A 22 8.60 -5.85 -7.92
CA LYS A 22 9.00 -7.26 -7.86
C LYS A 22 10.05 -7.49 -6.79
N GLU A 23 11.04 -6.61 -6.67
CA GLU A 23 12.07 -6.67 -5.62
C GLU A 23 11.44 -6.55 -4.23
N MET A 24 10.57 -5.55 -4.02
CA MET A 24 9.86 -5.36 -2.74
C MET A 24 9.01 -6.59 -2.37
N ARG A 25 8.38 -7.25 -3.34
CA ARG A 25 7.66 -8.52 -3.07
C ARG A 25 8.58 -9.67 -2.64
N ASN A 26 9.84 -9.66 -3.05
CA ASN A 26 10.80 -10.69 -2.68
C ASN A 26 11.53 -10.37 -1.38
N GLN A 27 11.53 -9.11 -0.96
CA GLN A 27 12.23 -8.61 0.22
C GLN A 27 11.31 -7.71 1.08
N PRO A 28 10.17 -8.24 1.58
CA PRO A 28 9.27 -7.46 2.42
C PRO A 28 9.90 -7.20 3.80
N THR A 29 9.47 -6.13 4.47
CA THR A 29 9.73 -5.98 5.91
C THR A 29 9.00 -7.05 6.73
N ASP A 30 9.41 -7.28 7.98
CA ASP A 30 8.73 -8.25 8.87
C ASP A 30 7.26 -7.89 9.09
N ALA A 31 6.96 -6.60 9.25
CA ALA A 31 5.61 -6.10 9.41
C ALA A 31 4.77 -6.32 8.14
N GLU A 32 5.28 -5.97 6.96
CA GLU A 32 4.60 -6.27 5.69
C GLU A 32 4.35 -7.77 5.52
N ASN A 33 5.32 -8.62 5.87
CA ASN A 33 5.19 -10.06 5.73
C ASN A 33 4.08 -10.61 6.64
N ILE A 34 4.00 -10.13 7.88
CA ILE A 34 2.94 -10.50 8.83
C ILE A 34 1.58 -10.02 8.33
N LEU A 35 1.47 -8.76 7.93
CA LEU A 35 0.22 -8.20 7.44
C LEU A 35 -0.25 -8.91 6.16
N TRP A 36 0.68 -9.24 5.25
CA TRP A 36 0.38 -9.99 4.05
C TRP A 36 -0.19 -11.38 4.34
N LYS A 37 0.29 -12.09 5.36
CA LYS A 37 -0.27 -13.41 5.74
C LYS A 37 -1.75 -13.30 6.10
N VAL A 38 -2.17 -12.20 6.71
CA VAL A 38 -3.58 -11.97 7.03
C VAL A 38 -4.37 -11.55 5.79
N LEU A 39 -3.87 -10.56 5.05
CA LEU A 39 -4.55 -10.01 3.88
C LEU A 39 -4.65 -10.99 2.69
N SER A 40 -3.75 -11.96 2.57
CA SER A 40 -3.69 -12.89 1.43
C SER A 40 -4.59 -14.12 1.57
N ASN A 41 -4.98 -14.51 2.79
CA ASN A 41 -5.72 -15.74 3.03
C ASN A 41 -7.24 -15.57 2.86
N LYS A 42 -7.67 -15.37 1.60
CA LYS A 42 -9.03 -14.95 1.18
C LYS A 42 -9.40 -13.50 1.51
N GLY A 43 -8.44 -12.73 2.05
CA GLY A 43 -8.69 -11.35 2.46
C GLY A 43 -9.43 -11.24 3.78
N ILE A 44 -9.63 -9.99 4.20
CA ILE A 44 -10.59 -9.64 5.25
C ILE A 44 -11.98 -9.61 4.58
N ASP A 45 -12.95 -10.32 5.15
CA ASP A 45 -14.33 -10.40 4.64
C ASP A 45 -14.48 -10.82 3.17
N GLY A 46 -13.51 -11.56 2.63
CA GLY A 46 -13.53 -12.02 1.24
C GLY A 46 -12.96 -11.03 0.22
N PHE A 47 -12.50 -9.85 0.65
CA PHE A 47 -11.96 -8.84 -0.25
C PHE A 47 -10.54 -9.14 -0.72
N LYS A 48 -10.30 -9.03 -2.03
CA LYS A 48 -8.98 -9.34 -2.60
C LYS A 48 -7.99 -8.19 -2.43
N PHE A 49 -6.95 -8.43 -1.62
CA PHE A 49 -5.80 -7.54 -1.51
C PHE A 49 -4.69 -7.91 -2.50
N ARG A 50 -3.94 -6.90 -2.92
CA ARG A 50 -2.69 -7.02 -3.68
C ARG A 50 -1.59 -6.34 -2.90
N ARG A 51 -0.37 -6.86 -2.98
CA ARG A 51 0.81 -6.24 -2.37
C ARG A 51 1.72 -5.60 -3.40
N GLN A 52 2.37 -4.50 -3.01
CA GLN A 52 3.33 -3.74 -3.80
C GLN A 52 2.76 -3.40 -5.18
N HIS A 53 1.62 -2.70 -5.16
CA HIS A 53 0.83 -2.37 -6.33
C HIS A 53 1.18 -0.98 -6.87
N ILE A 54 1.26 -0.82 -8.19
CA ILE A 54 1.61 0.46 -8.80
C ILE A 54 0.34 1.29 -9.00
N ILE A 55 0.36 2.51 -8.47
CA ILE A 55 -0.66 3.54 -8.69
C ILE A 55 0.06 4.85 -9.02
N GLY A 56 -0.08 5.29 -10.25
CA GLY A 56 0.60 6.44 -10.83
C GLY A 56 2.09 6.21 -10.91
N GLN A 57 2.79 7.07 -10.18
CA GLN A 57 4.24 7.02 -9.98
C GLN A 57 4.62 6.35 -8.64
N TYR A 58 3.64 5.86 -7.88
CA TYR A 58 3.85 5.29 -6.56
C TYR A 58 3.67 3.78 -6.57
N ILE A 59 4.41 3.11 -5.69
CA ILE A 59 4.14 1.73 -5.28
C ILE A 59 3.51 1.83 -3.89
N VAL A 60 2.38 1.15 -3.69
CA VAL A 60 1.70 1.06 -2.39
C VAL A 60 1.83 -0.33 -1.81
N ASP A 61 2.00 -0.44 -0.50
CA ASP A 61 2.31 -1.72 0.15
C ASP A 61 1.18 -2.74 -0.04
N PHE A 62 -0.06 -2.32 0.19
CA PHE A 62 -1.24 -3.13 -0.05
C PHE A 62 -2.39 -2.30 -0.63
N VAL A 63 -3.23 -2.93 -1.46
CA VAL A 63 -4.44 -2.32 -1.99
C VAL A 63 -5.58 -3.33 -2.16
N CYS A 64 -6.78 -2.94 -1.72
CA CYS A 64 -8.05 -3.54 -2.11
C CYS A 64 -8.72 -2.65 -3.16
N LEU A 65 -8.65 -3.06 -4.43
CA LEU A 65 -9.18 -2.27 -5.53
C LEU A 65 -10.70 -2.26 -5.59
N GLU A 66 -11.35 -3.25 -4.99
CA GLU A 66 -12.82 -3.27 -4.89
C GLU A 66 -13.34 -2.18 -3.94
N LYS A 67 -12.52 -1.82 -2.94
CA LYS A 67 -12.85 -0.81 -1.93
C LYS A 67 -12.16 0.53 -2.16
N ASN A 68 -11.29 0.62 -3.17
CA ASN A 68 -10.32 1.70 -3.30
C ASN A 68 -9.57 1.97 -1.99
N LEU A 69 -9.19 0.92 -1.26
CA LEU A 69 -8.51 1.05 0.02
C LEU A 69 -7.03 0.71 -0.14
N ILE A 70 -6.16 1.63 0.27
CA ILE A 70 -4.71 1.45 0.37
C ILE A 70 -4.36 1.25 1.84
N VAL A 71 -3.53 0.25 2.11
CA VAL A 71 -2.97 -0.01 3.44
C VAL A 71 -1.45 0.06 3.35
N GLU A 72 -0.85 0.93 4.15
CA GLU A 72 0.59 1.20 4.17
C GLU A 72 1.18 0.82 5.53
N VAL A 73 2.40 0.31 5.52
CA VAL A 73 3.17 0.01 6.73
C VAL A 73 4.32 1.01 6.83
N ASP A 74 4.20 1.93 7.76
CA ASP A 74 5.18 2.98 7.96
C ASP A 74 6.31 2.53 8.88
N GLY A 75 7.52 2.57 8.33
CA GLY A 75 8.77 2.44 9.05
C GLY A 75 9.27 3.78 9.53
N ALA A 76 8.55 4.43 10.46
CA ALA A 76 8.89 5.72 11.08
C ALA A 76 9.19 6.86 10.09
N ILE A 77 8.35 7.90 10.09
CA ILE A 77 8.67 9.18 9.45
C ILE A 77 9.95 9.74 10.08
N HIS A 78 11.03 9.82 9.32
CA HIS A 78 12.18 10.60 9.74
C HIS A 78 11.77 12.08 9.68
N ASN A 79 12.02 12.83 10.77
CA ASN A 79 11.59 14.22 10.99
C ASN A 79 12.25 15.26 10.05
N LEU A 80 12.55 14.91 8.80
CA LEU A 80 12.99 15.85 7.79
C LEU A 80 11.75 16.46 7.14
N GLN A 81 11.61 17.79 7.22
CA GLN A 81 10.46 18.53 6.69
C GLN A 81 10.13 18.19 5.22
N GLU A 82 11.17 17.93 4.41
CA GLU A 82 11.03 17.54 3.00
C GLU A 82 10.33 16.19 2.82
N GLN A 83 10.59 15.23 3.71
CA GLN A 83 9.94 13.92 3.67
C GLN A 83 8.45 14.04 4.03
N ILE A 84 8.12 14.88 5.02
CA ILE A 84 6.74 15.15 5.43
C ILE A 84 5.94 15.77 4.26
N GLU A 85 6.50 16.77 3.59
CA GLU A 85 5.89 17.42 2.42
C GLU A 85 5.66 16.42 1.29
N HIS A 86 6.67 15.59 0.98
CA HIS A 86 6.56 14.57 -0.05
C HIS A 86 5.49 13.51 0.27
N ASP A 87 5.44 13.02 1.51
CA ASP A 87 4.45 12.03 1.93
C ASP A 87 3.02 12.60 1.95
N LYS A 88 2.88 13.89 2.28
CA LYS A 88 1.61 14.60 2.16
C LYS A 88 1.14 14.68 0.71
N LEU A 89 2.00 15.13 -0.21
CA LEU A 89 1.68 15.23 -1.64
C LEU A 89 1.35 13.86 -2.25
N ARG A 90 2.08 12.80 -1.84
CA ARG A 90 1.78 11.42 -2.22
C ARG A 90 0.37 11.02 -1.78
N THR A 91 0.02 11.29 -0.52
CA THR A 91 -1.28 10.92 0.05
C THR A 91 -2.42 11.68 -0.63
N GLU A 92 -2.31 13.01 -0.75
CA GLU A 92 -3.30 13.86 -1.44
C GLU A 92 -3.52 13.40 -2.88
N TRP A 93 -2.45 13.02 -3.59
CA TRP A 93 -2.57 12.52 -4.95
C TRP A 93 -3.32 11.19 -5.01
N LEU A 94 -3.01 10.22 -4.13
CA LEU A 94 -3.72 8.93 -4.07
C LEU A 94 -5.20 9.11 -3.73
N GLU A 95 -5.51 9.98 -2.78
CA GLU A 95 -6.87 10.35 -2.40
C GLU A 95 -7.62 11.02 -3.56
N SER A 96 -6.95 11.89 -4.32
CA SER A 96 -7.54 12.50 -5.53
C SER A 96 -7.89 11.46 -6.62
N LYS A 97 -7.31 10.25 -6.57
CA LYS A 97 -7.66 9.12 -7.43
C LYS A 97 -8.81 8.27 -6.89
N GLY A 98 -9.40 8.68 -5.77
CA GLY A 98 -10.54 8.02 -5.13
C GLY A 98 -10.15 6.91 -4.16
N PHE A 99 -8.87 6.84 -3.75
CA PHE A 99 -8.42 5.87 -2.76
C PHE A 99 -8.51 6.44 -1.34
N GLU A 100 -8.95 5.62 -0.41
CA GLU A 100 -8.72 5.84 1.02
C GLU A 100 -7.34 5.27 1.40
N VAL A 101 -6.57 5.99 2.22
CA VAL A 101 -5.22 5.57 2.64
C VAL A 101 -5.18 5.41 4.16
N ILE A 102 -5.01 4.16 4.62
CA ILE A 102 -4.80 3.85 6.04
C ILE A 102 -3.33 3.44 6.24
N ARG A 103 -2.71 3.96 7.29
CA ARG A 103 -1.30 3.73 7.61
C ARG A 103 -1.17 3.11 9.00
N PHE A 104 -0.37 2.06 9.10
CA PHE A 104 -0.01 1.42 10.35
C PHE A 104 1.48 1.55 10.59
N THR A 105 1.88 1.80 11.83
CA THR A 105 3.28 1.71 12.22
C THR A 105 3.73 0.26 12.26
N ASN A 106 5.03 0.01 12.05
CA ASN A 106 5.63 -1.30 12.31
C ASN A 106 5.25 -1.86 13.69
N LYS A 107 5.21 -1.00 14.71
CA LYS A 107 4.83 -1.41 16.07
C LYS A 107 3.38 -1.91 16.12
N GLU A 108 2.41 -1.18 15.56
CA GLU A 108 1.00 -1.60 15.54
C GLU A 108 0.86 -2.99 14.91
N VAL A 109 1.47 -3.20 13.74
CA VAL A 109 1.41 -4.49 13.02
C VAL A 109 2.07 -5.63 13.82
N LEU A 110 3.23 -5.36 14.43
CA LEU A 110 4.02 -6.38 15.14
C LEU A 110 3.47 -6.72 16.53
N THR A 111 2.77 -5.80 17.19
CA THR A 111 2.29 -6.00 18.57
C THR A 111 0.82 -6.36 18.66
N ASN A 112 -0.06 -5.77 17.84
CA ASN A 112 -1.52 -5.98 17.93
C ASN A 112 -2.14 -6.13 16.53
N LEU A 113 -1.81 -7.22 15.84
CA LEU A 113 -2.27 -7.47 14.46
C LEU A 113 -3.80 -7.52 14.33
N PHE A 114 -4.52 -8.05 15.31
CA PHE A 114 -5.99 -8.11 15.28
C PHE A 114 -6.64 -6.73 15.46
N GLU A 115 -6.18 -5.91 16.40
CA GLU A 115 -6.67 -4.53 16.57
C GLU A 115 -6.33 -3.64 15.36
N THR A 116 -5.18 -3.89 14.73
CA THR A 116 -4.75 -3.20 13.50
C THR A 116 -5.80 -3.36 12.40
N ILE A 117 -6.40 -4.53 12.28
CA ILE A 117 -7.34 -4.85 11.20
C ILE A 117 -8.76 -4.31 11.46
N GLU A 118 -9.12 -4.02 12.71
CA GLU A 118 -10.46 -3.56 13.09
C GLU A 118 -10.65 -2.03 13.09
N LYS A 119 -9.60 -1.25 12.79
CA LYS A 119 -9.71 0.21 12.66
C LYS A 119 -10.64 0.58 11.48
N ASN A 120 -11.89 0.91 11.81
CA ASN A 120 -12.88 1.60 10.96
C ASN A 120 -13.09 3.02 11.48
#